data_AF-A0A5K1FUJ5-F1
#
_entry.id   AF-A0A5K1FUJ5-F1
#
_cell.length_a   1.000
_cell.length_b   1.000
_cell.length_c   1.000
_cell.angle_alpha   90.00
_cell.angle_beta   90.00
_cell.angle_gamma   90.00
#
_symmetry.space_group_name_H-M   'P 1'
#
loop_
_entity.id
_entity.type
_entity.pdbx_description
1 polymer ?
#
loop_
_entity_poly.entity_id
_entity_poly.type
_entity_poly.pdbx_seq_one_letter_code
_entity_poly.pdbx_strand_id
1 'polypeptide(L)'
;IINAKLFKCLKRIHGSSYEAFMLSKLIPVAGHLEEDSLGMEEKIEKVIEDQVHLIISCAANTRFDERSVLCRIRVAFMNIYLLLNFFSVSSKTLTEHT
;
A
#
# COMPACT_ATOMS: atom_id res chain seq x y z
N ILE A 1 0.76 -1.72 13.99
CA ILE A 1 1.85 -2.34 13.18
C ILE A 1 3.12 -2.54 14.02
N ILE A 2 3.69 -1.47 14.61
CA ILE A 2 4.99 -1.55 15.33
C ILE A 2 5.00 -2.45 16.59
N ASN A 3 3.85 -2.77 17.18
CA ASN A 3 3.77 -3.67 18.34
C ASN A 3 3.58 -5.15 17.98
N ALA A 4 3.63 -5.51 16.69
CA ALA A 4 3.45 -6.89 16.26
C ALA A 4 4.59 -7.80 16.76
N LYS A 5 4.27 -9.05 17.11
CA LYS A 5 5.26 -10.05 17.56
C LYS A 5 6.35 -10.33 16.52
N LEU A 6 6.08 -10.06 15.25
CA LEU A 6 7.04 -10.20 14.15
C LEU A 6 8.31 -9.37 14.39
N PHE A 7 8.22 -8.22 15.03
CA PHE A 7 9.35 -7.29 15.21
C PHE A 7 10.13 -7.48 16.52
N LYS A 8 9.93 -8.58 17.25
CA LYS A 8 10.60 -8.83 18.55
C LYS A 8 12.13 -8.73 18.48
N CYS A 9 12.74 -9.31 17.44
CA CYS A 9 14.19 -9.25 17.27
C CYS A 9 14.67 -7.81 17.05
N LEU A 10 13.95 -7.05 16.23
CA LEU A 10 14.25 -5.65 15.93
C LEU A 10 14.12 -4.77 17.18
N LYS A 11 13.08 -5.01 17.99
CA LYS A 11 12.89 -4.33 19.28
C LYS A 11 14.02 -4.60 20.26
N ARG A 12 14.55 -5.82 20.29
CA ARG A 12 15.73 -6.16 21.10
C ARG A 12 17.00 -5.45 20.62
N ILE A 13 17.19 -5.30 19.30
CA ILE A 13 18.36 -4.65 18.71
C ILE A 13 18.36 -3.14 18.98
N HIS A 14 17.21 -2.48 18.79
CA HIS A 14 17.13 -1.02 18.89
C HIS A 14 16.74 -0.50 20.29
N GLY A 15 16.29 -1.37 21.20
CA GLY A 15 16.00 -1.02 22.58
C GLY A 15 15.02 0.17 22.70
N SER A 16 15.43 1.21 23.42
CA SER A 16 14.65 2.45 23.60
C SER A 16 14.43 3.22 22.30
N SER A 17 15.35 3.10 21.33
CA SER A 17 15.26 3.78 20.03
C SER A 17 14.36 3.05 19.03
N TYR A 18 13.79 1.91 19.41
CA TYR A 18 12.98 1.07 18.52
C TYR A 18 11.81 1.82 17.89
N GLU A 19 11.08 2.60 18.68
CA GLU A 19 9.88 3.29 18.21
C GLU A 19 10.23 4.39 17.22
N ALA A 20 11.20 5.24 17.55
CA ALA A 20 11.71 6.27 16.65
C ALA A 20 12.27 5.66 15.33
N PHE A 21 12.99 4.54 15.43
CA PHE A 21 13.48 3.81 14.26
C PHE A 21 12.33 3.32 13.37
N MET A 22 11.31 2.67 13.93
CA MET A 22 10.18 2.18 13.14
C MET A 22 9.39 3.31 12.48
N LEU A 23 9.13 4.40 13.21
CA LEU A 23 8.42 5.55 12.68
C LEU A 23 9.20 6.25 11.55
N SER A 24 10.53 6.22 11.59
CA SER A 24 11.35 6.72 10.47
C SER A 24 11.20 5.94 9.16
N LYS A 25 10.59 4.75 9.19
CA LYS A 25 10.40 3.87 8.02
C LYS A 25 8.95 3.83 7.53
N LEU A 26 8.02 4.47 8.24
CA LEU A 26 6.59 4.40 7.97
C LEU A 26 6.08 5.77 7.53
N ILE A 27 5.59 5.84 6.30
CA ILE A 27 4.90 7.02 5.77
C ILE A 27 3.44 6.60 5.57
N PRO A 28 2.52 6.99 6.47
CA PRO A 28 1.10 6.71 6.26
C PRO A 28 0.56 7.61 5.15
N VAL A 29 -0.16 7.02 4.21
CA VAL A 29 -0.91 7.74 3.17
C VAL A 29 -2.38 7.41 3.34
N ALA A 30 -3.21 8.43 3.49
CA ALA A 30 -4.66 8.25 3.54
C ALA A 30 -5.20 7.97 2.13
N GLY A 31 -6.14 7.05 2.02
CA GLY A 31 -6.76 6.69 0.74
C GLY A 31 -7.89 5.67 0.88
N HIS A 32 -8.70 5.56 -0.17
CA HIS A 32 -9.82 4.64 -0.27
C HIS A 32 -9.71 3.78 -1.53
N LEU A 33 -9.89 2.46 -1.36
CA LEU A 33 -9.79 1.50 -2.48
C LEU A 33 -10.88 1.66 -3.55
N GLU A 34 -11.96 2.36 -3.23
CA GLU A 34 -13.11 2.57 -4.13
C GLU A 34 -12.95 3.81 -5.02
N GLU A 35 -11.90 4.60 -4.78
CA GLU A 35 -11.61 5.82 -5.51
C GLU A 35 -10.44 5.60 -6.47
N ASP A 36 -10.46 6.33 -7.60
CA ASP A 36 -9.36 6.34 -8.55
C ASP A 36 -8.06 6.77 -7.86
N SER A 37 -6.95 6.14 -8.23
CA SER A 37 -5.63 6.37 -7.62
C SER A 37 -5.65 6.27 -6.08
N LEU A 38 -6.51 5.41 -5.53
CA LEU A 38 -6.73 5.23 -4.09
C LEU A 38 -7.23 6.49 -3.38
N GLY A 39 -7.81 7.46 -4.08
CA GLY A 39 -8.19 8.77 -3.50
C GLY A 39 -6.99 9.60 -3.06
N MET A 40 -5.80 9.32 -3.59
CA MET A 40 -4.58 10.06 -3.27
C MET A 40 -4.48 11.35 -4.08
N GLU A 41 -3.77 12.34 -3.55
CA GLU A 41 -3.38 13.51 -4.34
C GLU A 41 -2.40 13.10 -5.45
N GLU A 42 -2.54 13.66 -6.65
CA GLU A 42 -1.71 13.37 -7.83
C GLU A 42 -0.19 13.45 -7.54
N LYS A 43 0.22 14.37 -6.68
CA LYS A 43 1.63 14.50 -6.27
C LYS A 43 2.15 13.27 -5.53
N ILE A 44 1.31 12.66 -4.69
CA ILE A 44 1.65 11.47 -3.91
C ILE A 44 1.64 10.24 -4.82
N GLU A 45 0.67 10.17 -5.72
CA GLU A 45 0.61 9.15 -6.78
C GLU A 45 1.91 9.13 -7.59
N LYS A 46 2.38 10.29 -8.06
CA LYS A 46 3.67 10.41 -8.80
C LYS A 46 4.87 9.94 -7.97
N VAL A 47 4.95 10.34 -6.70
CA VAL A 47 6.03 9.88 -5.81
C VAL A 47 6.00 8.36 -5.63
N ILE A 48 4.80 7.78 -5.51
CA ILE A 48 4.65 6.32 -5.41
C ILE A 48 5.07 5.66 -6.72
N GLU A 49 4.64 6.19 -7.86
CA GLU A 49 5.00 5.68 -9.19
C GLU A 49 6.51 5.68 -9.44
N ASP A 50 7.20 6.74 -9.01
CA ASP A 50 8.65 6.92 -9.25
C ASP A 50 9.53 6.18 -8.23
N GLN A 51 9.09 6.05 -6.97
CA GLN A 51 9.97 5.61 -5.87
C GLN A 51 9.57 4.25 -5.28
N VAL A 52 8.37 3.74 -5.54
CA VAL A 52 7.93 2.45 -5.00
C VAL A 52 8.26 1.34 -5.98
N HIS A 53 9.17 0.47 -5.56
CA HIS A 53 9.66 -0.66 -6.35
C HIS A 53 8.86 -1.94 -6.13
N LEU A 54 8.16 -2.04 -5.00
CA LEU A 54 7.41 -3.22 -4.59
C LEU A 54 6.11 -2.79 -3.92
N ILE A 55 5.00 -3.31 -4.42
CA ILE A 55 3.70 -3.13 -3.78
C ILE A 55 3.20 -4.47 -3.25
N ILE A 56 2.87 -4.49 -1.96
CA ILE A 56 2.30 -5.66 -1.30
C ILE A 56 0.84 -5.37 -1.02
N SER A 57 -0.04 -6.02 -1.78
CA SER A 57 -1.48 -5.91 -1.54
C SER A 57 -1.95 -6.88 -0.49
N CYS A 58 -2.40 -6.35 0.64
CA CYS A 58 -3.07 -7.13 1.68
C CYS A 58 -4.42 -6.53 2.09
N ALA A 59 -4.85 -5.45 1.44
CA ALA A 59 -6.06 -4.74 1.79
C ALA A 59 -7.28 -5.41 1.13
N ALA A 60 -8.15 -5.98 1.95
CA ALA A 60 -9.40 -6.60 1.52
C ALA A 60 -10.50 -6.28 2.54
N ASN A 61 -11.72 -6.11 2.05
CA ASN A 61 -12.86 -5.97 2.94
C ASN A 61 -13.21 -7.36 3.53
N THR A 62 -13.29 -7.43 4.86
CA THR A 62 -13.54 -8.66 5.62
C THR A 62 -14.85 -8.61 6.41
N ARG A 63 -15.68 -7.59 6.18
CA ARG A 63 -17.02 -7.50 6.76
C ARG A 63 -17.89 -8.68 6.30
N PHE A 64 -18.34 -9.48 7.27
CA PHE A 64 -19.16 -10.68 7.05
C PHE A 64 -20.66 -10.37 6.86
N ASP A 65 -21.10 -9.16 7.23
CA ASP A 65 -22.49 -8.70 7.17
C ASP A 65 -22.88 -8.05 5.84
N GLU A 66 -21.92 -7.92 4.92
CA GLU A 66 -22.19 -7.47 3.56
C GLU A 66 -22.92 -8.57 2.77
N ARG A 67 -24.17 -8.30 2.42
CA ARG A 67 -25.12 -9.29 1.86
C ARG A 67 -24.76 -9.84 0.47
N SER A 68 -23.64 -9.46 -0.13
CA SER A 68 -23.31 -9.89 -1.49
C SER A 68 -21.86 -10.31 -1.66
N VAL A 69 -21.68 -11.53 -2.18
CA VAL A 69 -20.41 -12.08 -2.68
C VAL A 69 -19.76 -11.11 -3.68
N LEU A 70 -20.57 -10.33 -4.40
CA LEU A 70 -20.15 -9.32 -5.37
C LEU A 70 -19.36 -8.16 -4.73
N CYS A 71 -19.73 -7.70 -3.52
CA CYS A 71 -19.01 -6.61 -2.83
C CYS A 71 -17.60 -7.06 -2.42
N ARG A 72 -17.48 -8.31 -1.95
CA ARG A 72 -16.21 -8.94 -1.59
C ARG A 72 -15.29 -9.18 -2.79
N ILE A 73 -15.86 -9.63 -3.92
CA ILE A 73 -15.12 -9.79 -5.19
C ILE A 73 -14.63 -8.42 -5.69
N ARG A 74 -15.45 -7.37 -5.61
CA ARG A 74 -15.10 -6.03 -6.10
C ARG A 74 -13.86 -5.46 -5.39
N VAL A 75 -13.78 -5.51 -4.07
CA VAL A 75 -12.61 -4.93 -3.36
C VAL A 75 -11.32 -5.70 -3.70
N ALA A 76 -11.38 -7.03 -3.79
CA ALA A 76 -10.22 -7.83 -4.17
C ALA A 76 -9.79 -7.61 -5.63
N PHE A 77 -10.76 -7.57 -6.57
CA PHE A 77 -10.49 -7.33 -7.98
C PHE A 77 -10.04 -5.89 -8.26
N MET A 78 -10.70 -4.88 -7.69
CA MET A 78 -10.31 -3.47 -7.84
C MET A 78 -8.92 -3.24 -7.29
N ASN A 79 -8.56 -3.88 -6.18
CA ASN A 79 -7.21 -3.80 -5.63
C ASN A 79 -6.15 -4.35 -6.62
N ILE A 80 -6.41 -5.51 -7.23
CA ILE A 80 -5.53 -6.07 -8.26
C ILE A 80 -5.47 -5.19 -9.52
N TYR A 81 -6.61 -4.70 -10.02
CA TYR A 81 -6.68 -3.85 -11.21
C TYR A 81 -5.99 -2.50 -11.01
N LEU A 82 -6.20 -1.86 -9.87
CA LEU A 82 -5.58 -0.58 -9.55
C LEU A 82 -4.06 -0.71 -9.43
N LEU A 83 -3.57 -1.81 -8.85
CA LEU A 83 -2.14 -2.12 -8.80
C LEU A 83 -1.53 -2.38 -10.18
N LEU A 84 -2.24 -3.11 -11.04
CA LEU A 84 -1.80 -3.34 -12.42
C LEU A 84 -1.74 -2.02 -13.20
N ASN A 85 -2.66 -1.08 -12.95
CA ASN A 85 -2.59 0.26 -13.53
C ASN A 85 -1.36 1.02 -13.03
N PHE A 86 -1.09 1.04 -11.72
CA PHE A 86 0.14 1.66 -11.18
C PHE A 86 1.41 1.10 -11.82
N PHE A 87 1.51 -0.22 -11.98
CA PHE A 87 2.64 -0.86 -12.67
C PHE A 87 2.69 -0.52 -14.17
N SER A 88 1.54 -0.43 -14.85
CA SER A 88 1.49 -0.11 -16.27
C SER A 88 1.88 1.34 -16.56
N VAL A 89 1.57 2.29 -15.67
CA VAL A 89 2.00 3.69 -15.81
C VAL A 89 3.52 3.79 -15.55
N SER A 90 4.02 3.20 -14.46
CA SER A 90 5.46 3.17 -14.12
C SER A 90 6.32 2.47 -15.18
N SER A 91 5.79 1.44 -15.87
CA SER A 91 6.52 0.80 -16.98
C SER A 91 6.61 1.68 -18.24
N LYS A 92 5.65 2.58 -18.47
CA LYS A 92 5.66 3.46 -19.66
C LYS A 92 6.67 4.60 -19.49
N THR A 93 6.80 5.15 -18.29
CA THR A 93 7.80 6.17 -17.97
C THR A 93 9.23 5.63 -18.05
N LEU A 94 9.44 4.33 -17.76
CA LEU A 94 10.74 3.67 -17.92
C LEU A 94 11.17 3.50 -19.39
N THR A 95 10.22 3.38 -20.32
CA THR A 95 10.49 3.16 -21.75
C THR A 95 10.79 4.43 -22.56
N GLU A 96 10.52 5.63 -22.02
CA GLU A 96 10.78 6.90 -22.73
C GLU A 96 12.20 7.47 -22.50
N HIS A 97 13.04 6.78 -21.70
CA HIS A 97 14.40 7.22 -21.36
C HIS A 97 15.53 6.28 -21.84
N THR A 98 15.29 5.42 -22.83
CA THR A 98 16.35 4.63 -23.50
C THR A 98 16.42 4.97 -24.98
#